data_AF-A0A536F566-F1
#
_entry.id   AF-A0A536F566-F1
#
_cell.length_a   1.000
_cell.length_b   1.000
_cell.length_c   1.000
_cell.angle_alpha   90.00
_cell.angle_beta   90.00
_cell.angle_gamma   90.00
#
_symmetry.space_group_name_H-M   'P 1'
#
loop_
_entity.id
_entity.type
_entity.pdbx_description
1 polymer ?
#
loop_
_entity_poly.entity_id
_entity_poly.type
_entity_poly.pdbx_seq_one_letter_code
_entity_poly.pdbx_strand_id
1 'polypeptide(L)' 'MPNPPEISVHAVAGQDVNVIVELNNMSFTSYGTHHFDLEVDGSSIGGLPVAIVQMQQQQPGRRTN' A
#
# COMPACT_ATOMS: atom_id res chain seq x y z
N MET A 1 13.20 13.02 7.61
CA MET A 1 12.18 12.21 6.91
C MET A 1 11.01 12.07 7.86
N PRO A 2 9.75 12.22 7.42
CA PRO A 2 8.61 11.93 8.28
C PRO A 2 8.64 10.44 8.65
N ASN A 3 8.29 10.11 9.89
CA ASN A 3 8.12 8.72 10.30
C ASN A 3 7.03 8.07 9.43
N PRO A 4 7.17 6.78 9.08
CA PRO A 4 6.09 6.06 8.42
C PRO A 4 4.83 6.08 9.30
N PRO A 5 3.63 6.07 8.70
CA PRO A 5 2.39 6.00 9.46
C PRO A 5 2.34 4.70 10.28
N GLU A 6 2.00 4.81 11.56
CA GLU A 6 1.87 3.69 12.49
C GLU A 6 0.41 3.54 12.93
N ILE A 7 -0.08 2.29 12.98
CA ILE A 7 -1.39 1.94 13.53
C ILE A 7 -1.16 1.00 14.69
N SER A 8 -1.56 1.40 15.90
CA SER A 8 -1.47 0.58 17.11
C SER A 8 -2.88 0.26 17.60
N VAL A 9 -3.17 -1.03 17.82
CA VAL A 9 -4.43 -1.48 18.42
C VAL A 9 -4.16 -2.03 19.82
N HIS A 10 -4.83 -1.47 20.83
CA HIS A 10 -4.80 -2.03 22.18
C HIS A 10 -5.85 -3.14 22.28
N ALA A 11 -5.39 -4.38 22.43
CA ALA A 11 -6.25 -5.55 22.63
C ALA A 11 -5.95 -6.24 23.95
N VAL A 12 -6.97 -6.85 24.55
CA VAL A 12 -6.83 -7.65 25.77
C VAL A 12 -6.58 -9.11 25.40
N ALA A 13 -5.79 -9.83 26.19
CA ALA A 13 -5.51 -11.24 25.96
C ALA A 13 -6.82 -12.06 25.83
N GLY A 14 -6.89 -12.89 24.77
CA GLY A 14 -8.06 -13.73 24.47
C GLY A 14 -9.16 -13.04 23.68
N GLN A 15 -8.99 -11.77 23.30
CA GLN A 15 -9.90 -11.08 22.40
C GLN A 15 -9.41 -11.20 20.95
N ASP A 16 -10.31 -11.63 20.05
CA ASP A 16 -10.06 -11.58 18.62
C ASP A 16 -10.06 -10.12 18.15
N VAL A 17 -9.02 -9.74 17.40
CA VAL A 17 -8.85 -8.40 16.86
C VAL A 17 -8.94 -8.47 15.35
N ASN A 18 -9.87 -7.72 14.76
CA ASN A 18 -9.91 -7.52 13.32
C ASN A 18 -9.36 -6.13 12.98
N VAL A 19 -8.29 -6.09 12.19
CA VAL A 19 -7.67 -4.85 11.74
C VAL A 19 -7.86 -4.73 10.23
N ILE A 20 -8.54 -3.67 9.80
CA ILE A 20 -8.70 -3.34 8.38
C ILE A 20 -7.83 -2.13 8.08
N VAL A 21 -6.88 -2.29 7.17
CA VAL A 21 -6.04 -1.20 6.68
C VAL A 21 -6.52 -0.79 5.29
N GLU A 22 -7.02 0.43 5.17
CA GLU A 22 -7.49 1.00 3.91
C GLU A 22 -6.48 2.04 3.40
N LEU A 23 -5.92 1.79 2.22
CA LEU A 23 -4.90 2.65 1.62
C LEU A 23 -5.53 3.50 0.51
N ASN A 24 -5.90 4.73 0.86
CA ASN A 24 -6.51 5.69 -0.06
C ASN A 24 -5.53 6.74 -0.56
N ASN A 25 -5.71 7.20 -1.80
CA ASN A 25 -4.91 8.27 -2.42
C ASN A 25 -3.40 8.04 -2.42
N MET A 26 -2.95 6.78 -2.53
CA MET A 26 -1.53 6.48 -2.66
C MET A 26 -0.97 7.07 -3.95
N SER A 27 0.12 7.82 -3.82
CA SER A 27 0.95 8.25 -4.95
C SER A 27 2.28 7.52 -4.86
N PHE A 28 2.68 6.92 -5.97
CA PHE A 28 3.90 6.13 -6.04
C PHE A 28 4.91 6.84 -6.92
N THR A 29 6.16 6.89 -6.45
CA THR A 29 7.27 7.57 -7.14
C THR A 29 8.04 6.64 -8.08
N SER A 30 7.74 5.34 -8.05
CA SER A 30 8.38 4.31 -8.87
C SER A 30 7.35 3.32 -9.38
N TYR A 31 7.67 2.72 -10.53
CA TYR A 31 6.90 1.63 -11.14
C TYR A 31 7.58 0.30 -10.84
N GLY A 32 6.81 -0.78 -10.77
CA GLY A 32 7.34 -2.12 -10.51
C GLY A 32 6.44 -2.95 -9.62
N THR A 33 7.01 -4.06 -9.13
CA THR A 33 6.34 -4.93 -8.15
C THR A 33 6.73 -4.50 -6.75
N HIS A 34 5.73 -4.24 -5.93
CA HIS A 34 5.85 -3.87 -4.52
C HIS A 34 5.10 -4.89 -3.66
N HIS A 35 5.32 -4.82 -2.36
CA HIS A 35 4.72 -5.73 -1.38
C HIS A 35 4.23 -4.95 -0.16
N PHE A 36 3.04 -5.29 0.30
CA PHE A 36 2.59 -4.97 1.65
C PHE A 36 2.73 -6.22 2.49
N ASP A 37 3.74 -6.26 3.35
CA ASP A 37 3.99 -7.40 4.23
C ASP A 37 3.25 -7.21 5.56
N LEU A 38 2.65 -8.29 6.05
CA LEU A 38 2.01 -8.37 7.35
C LEU A 38 2.92 -9.14 8.29
N GLU A 39 3.39 -8.46 9.33
CA GLU A 39 4.23 -9.03 10.38
C GLU A 39 3.49 -9.03 11.73
N VAL A 40 3.60 -10.13 12.47
CA VAL A 40 3.12 -10.27 13.84
C VAL A 40 4.27 -10.79 14.69
N ASP A 41 4.59 -10.08 15.77
CA ASP A 41 5.69 -10.43 16.68
C ASP A 41 7.04 -10.63 15.95
N GLY A 42 7.31 -9.79 14.94
CA GLY A 42 8.52 -9.86 14.11
C GLY A 42 8.56 -11.04 13.14
N SER A 43 7.46 -11.79 13.00
CA SER A 43 7.32 -12.89 12.04
C SER A 43 6.39 -12.46 10.90
N SER A 44 6.84 -12.60 9.65
CA SER A 44 5.97 -12.40 8.49
C SER A 44 4.93 -13.51 8.41
N ILE A 45 3.65 -13.14 8.41
CA ILE A 45 2.51 -14.07 8.34
C ILE A 45 1.78 -14.02 7.00
N GLY A 46 2.16 -13.09 6.12
CA GLY A 46 1.61 -12.97 4.78
C GLY A 46 1.97 -11.65 4.13
N GLY A 47 1.52 -11.47 2.89
CA GLY A 47 1.69 -10.21 2.19
C GLY A 47 0.77 -10.08 0.98
N LEU A 48 0.51 -8.85 0.59
CA LEU A 48 -0.27 -8.49 -0.59
C LEU A 48 0.68 -7.94 -1.67
N PRO A 49 0.87 -8.66 -2.79
CA PRO A 49 1.64 -8.14 -3.91
C PRO A 49 0.87 -7.01 -4.60
N VAL A 50 1.58 -5.93 -4.92
CA VAL A 50 1.00 -4.77 -5.63
C VAL A 50 1.88 -4.41 -6.82
N ALA A 51 1.29 -4.46 -8.01
CA ALA A 51 1.96 -4.08 -9.25
C ALA A 51 1.58 -2.64 -9.63
N ILE A 52 2.58 -1.77 -9.70
CA ILE A 52 2.42 -0.37 -10.09
C ILE A 52 2.91 -0.24 -11.53
N VAL A 53 1.96 -0.05 -12.44
CA VAL A 53 2.24 0.07 -13.87
C VAL A 53 2.19 1.52 -14.31
N GLN A 54 3.12 1.89 -15.19
CA GLN A 54 3.06 3.20 -15.85
C GLN A 54 1.90 3.18 -16.85
N MET A 55 0.85 3.96 -16.57
CA MET A 55 -0.16 4.21 -17.59
C MET A 55 0.46 5.09 -18.68
N GLN A 56 0.32 4.70 -19.94
CA GLN A 56 0.73 5.57 -21.06
C GLN A 56 -0.01 6.90 -20.91
N GLN A 57 0.76 8.00 -20.83
CA GLN A 57 0.17 9.33 -20.90
C GLN A 57 -0.62 9.42 -22.21
N GLN A 58 -1.92 9.69 -22.12
CA GLN A 58 -2.74 9.98 -23.28
C GLN A 58 -2.05 11.12 -24.03
N GLN A 59 -1.48 10.81 -25.21
CA GLN A 59 -0.87 11.82 -26.05
C GLN A 59 -1.92 12.90 -26.30
N PRO A 60 -1.63 14.18 -26.00
CA PRO A 60 -2.51 15.25 -26.40
C PRO A 60 -2.70 15.13 -27.92
N GLY A 61 -3.93 14.80 -28.32
CA GLY A 61 -4.26 14.65 -29.73
C GLY A 61 -3.75 15.87 -30.48
N ARG A 62 -2.82 15.65 -31.42
CA ARG A 62 -2.31 16.68 -32.33
C ARG A 62 -3.52 17.23 -33.08
N ARG A 63 -4.06 18.37 -32.63
CA ARG A 63 -5.05 19.11 -33.40
C ARG A 63 -4.33 19.65 -34.64
N THR A 64 -4.53 18.96 -35.75
CA THR A 64 -4.28 19.50 -37.09
C THR A 64 -5.48 20.36 -37.47
N ASN A 65 -5.28 21.67 -37.55
CA ASN A 65 -5.75 22.51 -38.65
C ASN A 65 -5.04 23.86 -38.60
#